data_AF-A0A6N7LQN6-F1
#
_entry.id   AF-A0A6N7LQN6-F1
#
_cell.length_a   1.000
_cell.length_b   1.000
_cell.length_c   1.000
_cell.angle_alpha   90.00
_cell.angle_beta   90.00
_cell.angle_gamma   90.00
#
_symmetry.space_group_name_H-M   'P 1'
#
loop_
_entity.id
_entity.type
_entity.pdbx_description
1 polymer ?
#
loop_
_entity_poly.entity_id
_entity_poly.type
_entity_poly.pdbx_seq_one_letter_code
_entity_poly.pdbx_strand_id
1 'polypeptide(L)'
;MYILTRIIIPALLALMLVACDSSDDPAQETESAAAPEAGIDVAEWQQQGRDDFDKAASDWQAALAGLEQSPGDAQLKTLRESLAGWYQAFTMQALLLNARACQLDQHATLSRMDTWPLYPGYIDAMPEWPESGLISDPYLEMDGKTLRLQHGATDEAEASLGFAAMFVVLNGTGDTAKALSFFQGEENQAARRLSYLKLAGEQIIRDYRVLMSEAPLSDSDLDCALSKMLREHQKLKESADNDNELVIPATVRQTLGNNLLVSLQNVPESVVQAWNDARPGILDTLAASKKDGWQVIEAWQEGDRSTPEA
;
A
#
# COMPACT_ATOMS: atom_id res chain seq x y z
N MET A 1 21.09 -14.81 -59.13
CA MET A 1 21.90 -15.31 -60.26
C MET A 1 22.64 -14.08 -60.80
N TYR A 2 23.92 -13.76 -60.59
CA TYR A 2 25.18 -14.47 -60.37
C TYR A 2 25.91 -13.85 -59.14
N ILE A 3 26.41 -14.61 -58.14
CA ILE A 3 27.69 -15.36 -58.06
C ILE A 3 28.94 -14.47 -57.86
N LEU A 4 29.54 -14.64 -56.66
CA LEU A 4 30.97 -14.71 -56.26
C LEU A 4 31.98 -13.82 -57.02
N THR A 5 33.01 -13.26 -56.37
CA THR A 5 34.20 -14.06 -55.99
C THR A 5 35.12 -13.32 -55.01
N ARG A 6 35.59 -14.11 -54.03
CA ARG A 6 36.66 -13.95 -53.04
C ARG A 6 37.99 -13.37 -53.58
N ILE A 7 38.87 -12.92 -52.67
CA ILE A 7 40.24 -13.48 -52.37
C ILE A 7 41.14 -12.39 -51.72
N ILE A 8 41.46 -12.50 -50.41
CA ILE A 8 42.74 -12.90 -49.76
C ILE A 8 43.81 -11.78 -49.59
N ILE A 9 44.23 -11.63 -48.33
CA ILE A 9 45.28 -10.80 -47.69
C ILE A 9 46.70 -11.30 -48.05
N PRO A 10 47.74 -10.45 -48.22
CA PRO A 10 48.80 -10.24 -47.18
C PRO A 10 49.39 -8.80 -47.17
N ALA A 11 49.54 -8.14 -46.01
CA ALA A 11 50.60 -8.22 -45.00
C ALA A 11 51.75 -7.20 -45.18
N LEU A 12 52.06 -6.53 -44.07
CA LEU A 12 53.32 -5.86 -43.69
C LEU A 12 53.80 -4.63 -44.47
N LEU A 13 53.65 -3.46 -43.83
CA LEU A 13 54.75 -2.49 -43.75
C LEU A 13 54.65 -1.75 -42.41
N ALA A 14 55.47 -2.21 -41.46
CA ALA A 14 55.82 -1.45 -40.28
C ALA A 14 56.83 -0.37 -40.68
N LEU A 15 56.49 0.88 -40.46
CA LEU A 15 57.46 1.97 -40.36
C LEU A 15 57.09 2.78 -39.13
N MET A 16 57.94 2.61 -38.12
CA MET A 16 57.97 3.38 -36.90
C MET A 16 58.07 4.88 -37.23
N LEU A 17 57.11 5.64 -36.73
CA LEU A 17 57.37 7.00 -36.27
C LEU A 17 56.89 7.06 -34.82
N VAL A 18 57.87 6.88 -33.94
CA VAL A 18 57.82 7.30 -32.54
C VAL A 18 57.73 8.83 -32.57
N ALA A 19 56.55 9.34 -32.27
CA ALA A 19 56.37 10.69 -31.75
C ALA A 19 55.63 10.51 -30.42
N CYS A 20 56.37 10.67 -29.33
CA CYS A 20 55.80 10.86 -28.01
C CYS A 20 54.99 12.14 -28.03
N ASP A 21 53.69 12.06 -27.73
CA ASP A 21 52.97 13.20 -27.18
C ASP A 21 51.89 12.66 -26.22
N SER A 22 52.09 12.97 -24.94
CA SER A 22 51.15 12.89 -23.82
C SER A 22 50.11 11.76 -23.82
N SER A 23 50.41 10.68 -23.08
CA SER A 23 49.39 9.79 -22.52
C SER A 23 48.66 10.50 -21.38
N ASP A 24 47.68 11.34 -21.70
CA ASP A 24 46.60 11.63 -20.76
C ASP A 24 45.63 10.44 -20.83
N ASP A 25 45.87 9.44 -19.97
CA ASP A 25 44.81 8.50 -19.60
C ASP A 25 43.66 9.33 -19.02
N PRO A 26 42.42 9.23 -19.54
CA PRO A 26 41.30 9.75 -18.80
C PRO A 26 41.25 8.96 -17.50
N ALA A 27 41.53 9.64 -16.39
CA ALA A 27 41.32 9.11 -15.06
C ALA A 27 39.94 8.46 -15.07
N GLN A 28 39.90 7.13 -14.88
CA GLN A 28 38.68 6.49 -14.45
C GLN A 28 38.28 7.23 -13.19
N GLU A 29 37.22 8.02 -13.28
CA GLU A 29 36.43 8.39 -12.12
C GLU A 29 36.07 7.06 -11.48
N THR A 30 36.84 6.71 -10.45
CA THR A 30 36.44 5.73 -9.46
C THR A 30 35.12 6.27 -8.94
N GLU A 31 34.03 5.79 -9.51
CA GLU A 31 32.70 5.89 -8.94
C GLU A 31 32.89 5.42 -7.51
N SER A 32 32.92 6.39 -6.59
CA SER A 32 33.10 6.15 -5.18
C SER A 32 31.90 5.33 -4.78
N ALA A 33 32.05 4.00 -4.76
CA ALA A 33 31.07 3.10 -4.21
C ALA A 33 30.85 3.59 -2.77
N ALA A 34 29.72 4.26 -2.57
CA ALA A 34 29.28 4.68 -1.25
C ALA A 34 29.41 3.45 -0.34
N ALA A 35 30.00 3.63 0.84
CA ALA A 35 30.06 2.56 1.82
C ALA A 35 28.63 2.02 1.99
N PRO A 36 28.44 0.68 2.02
CA PRO A 36 27.11 0.13 2.17
C PRO A 36 26.49 0.71 3.44
N GLU A 37 25.36 1.42 3.28
CA GLU A 37 24.59 1.92 4.41
C GLU A 37 24.31 0.76 5.36
N ALA A 38 24.58 0.97 6.64
CA ALA A 38 24.26 -0.01 7.65
C ALA A 38 22.74 -0.18 7.69
N GLY A 39 22.26 -1.37 7.34
CA GLY A 39 20.83 -1.65 7.32
C GLY A 39 20.21 -1.52 8.72
N ILE A 40 19.02 -0.92 8.78
CA ILE A 40 18.18 -0.78 9.95
C ILE A 40 17.41 -2.09 10.15
N ASP A 41 17.70 -2.79 11.25
CA ASP A 41 17.02 -4.04 11.60
C ASP A 41 15.59 -3.75 12.08
N VAL A 42 14.62 -4.38 11.41
CA VAL A 42 13.18 -4.27 11.70
C VAL A 42 12.51 -5.64 11.86
N ALA A 43 13.28 -6.72 12.04
CA ALA A 43 12.75 -8.08 12.03
C ALA A 43 11.69 -8.31 13.13
N GLU A 44 11.97 -7.90 14.36
CA GLU A 44 11.02 -8.02 15.49
C GLU A 44 9.78 -7.14 15.28
N TRP A 45 9.96 -5.91 14.79
CA TRP A 45 8.86 -5.00 14.49
C TRP A 45 7.90 -5.58 13.45
N GLN A 46 8.48 -6.13 12.37
CA GLN A 46 7.71 -6.78 11.31
C GLN A 46 7.05 -8.05 11.80
N GLN A 47 7.71 -8.85 12.63
CA GLN A 47 7.10 -10.06 13.17
C GLN A 47 5.87 -9.75 14.02
N GLN A 48 5.96 -8.79 14.93
CA GLN A 48 4.82 -8.36 15.74
C GLN A 48 3.66 -7.86 14.88
N GLY A 49 3.96 -7.01 13.89
CA GLY A 49 2.95 -6.51 12.96
C GLY A 49 2.28 -7.60 12.12
N ARG A 50 3.05 -8.60 11.66
CA ARG A 50 2.51 -9.80 11.00
C ARG A 50 1.59 -10.59 11.92
N ASP A 51 1.98 -10.84 13.16
CA ASP A 51 1.19 -11.61 14.11
C ASP A 51 -0.16 -10.93 14.41
N ASP A 52 -0.14 -9.61 14.63
CA ASP A 52 -1.36 -8.81 14.87
C ASP A 52 -2.28 -8.80 13.63
N PHE A 53 -1.70 -8.63 12.44
CA PHE A 53 -2.45 -8.66 11.18
C PHE A 53 -3.08 -10.02 10.91
N ASP A 54 -2.31 -11.11 11.02
CA ASP A 54 -2.78 -12.47 10.75
C ASP A 54 -3.84 -12.91 11.78
N LYS A 55 -3.68 -12.50 13.05
CA LYS A 55 -4.69 -12.70 14.09
C LYS A 55 -6.01 -12.01 13.72
N ALA A 56 -5.97 -10.74 13.34
CA ALA A 56 -7.16 -9.99 12.98
C ALA A 56 -7.81 -10.49 11.68
N ALA A 57 -7.00 -10.90 10.69
CA ALA A 57 -7.49 -11.53 9.47
C ALA A 57 -8.23 -12.84 9.77
N SER A 58 -7.67 -13.69 10.65
CA SER A 58 -8.29 -14.94 11.09
C SER A 58 -9.63 -14.70 11.81
N ASP A 59 -9.67 -13.72 12.71
CA ASP A 59 -10.90 -13.33 13.41
C ASP A 59 -11.99 -12.88 12.43
N TRP A 60 -11.62 -12.10 11.39
CA TRP A 60 -12.54 -11.66 10.34
C TRP A 60 -13.03 -12.83 9.47
N GLN A 61 -12.14 -13.75 9.06
CA GLN A 61 -12.52 -14.95 8.30
C GLN A 61 -13.46 -15.85 9.10
N ALA A 62 -13.23 -16.01 10.41
CA ALA A 62 -14.10 -16.74 11.30
C ALA A 62 -15.48 -16.07 11.45
N ALA A 63 -15.51 -14.73 11.54
CA ALA A 63 -16.76 -13.97 11.59
C ALA A 63 -17.57 -14.11 10.30
N LEU A 64 -16.91 -14.11 9.13
CA LEU A 64 -17.56 -14.32 7.83
C LEU A 64 -18.18 -15.71 7.74
N ALA A 65 -17.41 -16.74 8.09
CA ALA A 65 -17.91 -18.12 8.14
C ALA A 65 -19.07 -18.29 9.13
N GLY A 66 -19.02 -17.58 10.27
CA GLY A 66 -20.12 -17.56 11.24
C GLY A 66 -21.41 -16.95 10.68
N LEU A 67 -21.31 -15.85 9.92
CA LEU A 67 -22.46 -15.25 9.24
C LEU A 67 -23.03 -16.17 8.16
N GLU A 68 -22.18 -16.84 7.38
CA GLU A 68 -22.61 -17.81 6.35
C GLU A 68 -23.35 -19.00 6.94
N GLN A 69 -22.88 -19.53 8.08
CA GLN A 69 -23.47 -20.71 8.72
C GLN A 69 -24.77 -20.40 9.45
N SER A 70 -24.87 -19.25 10.10
CA SER A 70 -26.04 -18.83 10.87
C SER A 70 -26.26 -17.32 10.73
N PRO A 71 -26.90 -16.87 9.62
CA PRO A 71 -27.19 -15.45 9.40
C PRO A 71 -27.97 -14.86 10.57
N GLY A 72 -27.48 -13.73 11.09
CA GLY A 72 -28.08 -13.04 12.23
C GLY A 72 -27.46 -11.67 12.45
N ASP A 73 -28.20 -10.75 13.05
CA ASP A 73 -27.72 -9.38 13.32
C ASP A 73 -26.47 -9.38 14.22
N ALA A 74 -26.38 -10.33 15.15
CA ALA A 74 -25.21 -10.50 15.99
C ALA A 74 -23.97 -10.90 15.18
N GLN A 75 -24.10 -11.89 14.29
CA GLN A 75 -23.02 -12.34 13.40
C GLN A 75 -22.60 -11.24 12.43
N LEU A 76 -23.56 -10.48 11.87
CA LEU A 76 -23.27 -9.36 10.99
C LEU A 76 -22.53 -8.24 11.74
N LYS A 77 -22.92 -7.94 12.98
CA LYS A 77 -22.19 -7.02 13.85
C LYS A 77 -20.76 -7.50 14.09
N THR A 78 -20.56 -8.77 14.44
CA THR A 78 -19.21 -9.34 14.63
C THR A 78 -18.36 -9.27 13.35
N LEU A 79 -18.95 -9.50 12.17
CA LEU A 79 -18.25 -9.38 10.89
C LEU A 79 -17.77 -7.94 10.63
N ARG A 80 -18.58 -6.94 10.95
CA ARG A 80 -18.21 -5.52 10.83
C ARG A 80 -17.11 -5.13 11.81
N GLU A 81 -17.26 -5.52 13.07
CA GLU A 81 -16.30 -5.21 14.12
C GLU A 81 -14.94 -5.86 13.85
N SER A 82 -14.92 -7.10 13.37
CA SER A 82 -13.68 -7.77 12.97
C SER A 82 -13.04 -7.14 11.73
N LEU A 83 -13.80 -6.65 10.75
CA LEU A 83 -13.21 -5.90 9.61
C LEU A 83 -12.58 -4.59 10.08
N ALA A 84 -13.25 -3.87 10.97
CA ALA A 84 -12.72 -2.65 11.57
C ALA A 84 -11.42 -2.92 12.36
N GLY A 85 -11.41 -4.00 13.17
CA GLY A 85 -10.22 -4.43 13.89
C GLY A 85 -9.07 -4.84 12.98
N TRP A 86 -9.36 -5.55 11.87
CA TRP A 86 -8.34 -5.91 10.89
C TRP A 86 -7.77 -4.70 10.16
N TYR A 87 -8.61 -3.75 9.78
CA TYR A 87 -8.15 -2.49 9.19
C TYR A 87 -7.32 -1.65 10.17
N GLN A 88 -7.67 -1.67 11.46
CA GLN A 88 -6.84 -1.06 12.50
C GLN A 88 -5.47 -1.72 12.58
N ALA A 89 -5.38 -3.05 12.61
CA ALA A 89 -4.10 -3.77 12.63
C ALA A 89 -3.23 -3.48 11.40
N PHE A 90 -3.84 -3.30 10.23
CA PHE A 90 -3.16 -2.89 9.00
C PHE A 90 -2.62 -1.45 9.08
N THR A 91 -3.48 -0.48 9.43
CA THR A 91 -3.11 0.96 9.47
C THR A 91 -2.11 1.32 10.57
N MET A 92 -2.08 0.57 11.67
CA MET A 92 -1.06 0.74 12.71
C MET A 92 0.36 0.43 12.23
N GLN A 93 0.50 -0.24 11.08
CA GLN A 93 1.79 -0.58 10.46
C GLN A 93 2.14 0.35 9.29
N ALA A 94 1.45 1.48 9.12
CA ALA A 94 1.55 2.31 7.92
C ALA A 94 2.99 2.69 7.55
N LEU A 95 3.85 3.06 8.53
CA LEU A 95 5.26 3.35 8.25
C LEU A 95 6.02 2.13 7.72
N LEU A 96 5.91 1.00 8.42
CA LEU A 96 6.61 -0.24 8.03
C LEU A 96 6.17 -0.72 6.66
N LEU A 97 4.86 -0.75 6.38
CA LEU A 97 4.33 -1.22 5.11
C LEU A 97 4.69 -0.29 3.96
N ASN A 98 4.67 1.03 4.17
CA ASN A 98 5.15 1.98 3.17
C ASN A 98 6.65 1.81 2.92
N ALA A 99 7.47 1.59 3.96
CA ALA A 99 8.91 1.38 3.79
C ALA A 99 9.22 0.08 3.05
N ARG A 100 8.48 -1.00 3.32
CA ARG A 100 8.57 -2.23 2.55
C ARG A 100 8.12 -2.06 1.11
N ALA A 101 7.07 -1.30 0.87
CA ALA A 101 6.62 -0.98 -0.48
C ALA A 101 7.68 -0.15 -1.25
N CYS A 102 8.38 0.78 -0.58
CA CYS A 102 9.51 1.51 -1.16
C CYS A 102 10.67 0.56 -1.50
N GLN A 103 11.09 -0.27 -0.54
CA GLN A 103 12.19 -1.21 -0.70
C GLN A 103 11.98 -2.21 -1.84
N LEU A 104 10.75 -2.72 -1.98
CA LEU A 104 10.41 -3.80 -2.90
C LEU A 104 9.81 -3.32 -4.23
N ASP A 105 9.64 -2.00 -4.40
CA ASP A 105 8.88 -1.39 -5.49
C ASP A 105 7.45 -1.97 -5.62
N GLN A 106 6.76 -2.08 -4.47
CA GLN A 106 5.44 -2.73 -4.35
C GLN A 106 4.32 -1.74 -3.99
N HIS A 107 4.46 -0.46 -4.33
CA HIS A 107 3.45 0.56 -4.02
C HIS A 107 2.08 0.26 -4.62
N ALA A 108 2.01 -0.28 -5.84
CA ALA A 108 0.74 -0.68 -6.45
C ALA A 108 0.04 -1.79 -5.65
N THR A 109 0.81 -2.72 -5.06
CA THR A 109 0.27 -3.76 -4.20
C THR A 109 -0.27 -3.20 -2.89
N LEU A 110 0.48 -2.31 -2.23
CA LEU A 110 0.01 -1.63 -1.01
C LEU A 110 -1.24 -0.78 -1.29
N SER A 111 -1.25 -0.02 -2.38
CA SER A 111 -2.37 0.85 -2.77
C SER A 111 -3.65 0.07 -3.06
N ARG A 112 -3.56 -1.13 -3.67
CA ARG A 112 -4.71 -2.01 -3.91
C ARG A 112 -5.37 -2.50 -2.62
N MET A 113 -4.62 -2.64 -1.53
CA MET A 113 -5.17 -3.07 -0.25
C MET A 113 -6.04 -2.01 0.40
N ASP A 114 -5.85 -0.73 0.06
CA ASP A 114 -6.56 0.38 0.70
C ASP A 114 -6.82 1.56 -0.26
N THR A 115 -7.52 1.29 -1.36
CA THR A 115 -7.88 2.31 -2.35
C THR A 115 -9.04 3.18 -1.86
N TRP A 116 -8.75 4.44 -1.55
CA TRP A 116 -9.73 5.47 -1.22
C TRP A 116 -9.27 6.84 -1.72
N PRO A 117 -10.17 7.80 -2.00
CA PRO A 117 -11.62 7.58 -2.12
C PRO A 117 -11.94 6.67 -3.34
N LEU A 118 -13.14 6.10 -3.38
CA LEU A 118 -13.55 5.14 -4.41
C LEU A 118 -14.98 5.38 -4.90
N TYR A 119 -15.32 4.90 -6.09
CA TYR A 119 -16.69 4.91 -6.62
C TYR A 119 -17.51 3.75 -6.01
N PRO A 120 -18.42 4.00 -5.06
CA PRO A 120 -19.11 2.91 -4.37
C PRO A 120 -20.05 2.10 -5.28
N GLY A 121 -20.64 2.76 -6.29
CA GLY A 121 -21.49 2.13 -7.30
C GLY A 121 -20.74 1.23 -8.28
N TYR A 122 -19.40 1.31 -8.31
CA TYR A 122 -18.57 0.41 -9.10
C TYR A 122 -18.55 -1.00 -8.49
N ILE A 123 -18.49 -1.11 -7.15
CA ILE A 123 -18.37 -2.42 -6.48
C ILE A 123 -19.72 -3.04 -6.16
N ASP A 124 -20.69 -2.25 -5.68
CA ASP A 124 -21.97 -2.78 -5.18
C ASP A 124 -23.13 -1.85 -5.52
N ALA A 125 -24.33 -2.39 -5.35
CA ALA A 125 -25.59 -1.69 -5.55
C ALA A 125 -25.70 -0.43 -4.66
N MET A 126 -26.16 0.65 -5.27
CA MET A 126 -26.48 1.92 -4.59
C MET A 126 -28.00 2.08 -4.46
N PRO A 127 -28.51 2.87 -3.49
CA PRO A 127 -29.97 3.03 -3.32
C PRO A 127 -30.71 3.49 -4.58
N GLU A 128 -30.11 4.37 -5.38
CA GLU A 128 -30.69 4.85 -6.65
C GLU A 128 -30.41 3.90 -7.83
N TRP A 129 -29.45 2.98 -7.68
CA TRP A 129 -28.96 2.09 -8.73
C TRP A 129 -28.83 0.65 -8.18
N PRO A 130 -29.96 -0.05 -7.93
CA PRO A 130 -29.95 -1.34 -7.23
C PRO A 130 -29.30 -2.48 -8.02
N GLU A 131 -29.20 -2.33 -9.34
CA GLU A 131 -28.57 -3.31 -10.25
C GLU A 131 -27.12 -2.95 -10.61
N SER A 132 -26.55 -1.88 -10.02
CA SER A 132 -25.18 -1.46 -10.33
C SER A 132 -24.12 -2.33 -9.62
N GLY A 133 -22.91 -2.23 -10.14
CA GLY A 133 -21.69 -2.75 -9.52
C GLY A 133 -21.33 -4.17 -9.92
N LEU A 134 -20.05 -4.51 -9.77
CA LEU A 134 -19.48 -5.82 -10.11
C LEU A 134 -20.21 -6.99 -9.42
N ILE A 135 -20.72 -6.76 -8.21
CA ILE A 135 -21.47 -7.77 -7.47
C ILE A 135 -22.82 -8.06 -8.11
N SER A 136 -23.47 -7.08 -8.72
CA SER A 136 -24.78 -7.23 -9.36
C SER A 136 -24.69 -7.74 -10.79
N ASP A 137 -23.52 -7.64 -11.44
CA ASP A 137 -23.32 -8.11 -12.82
C ASP A 137 -23.33 -9.65 -12.91
N PRO A 138 -24.36 -10.27 -13.55
CA PRO A 138 -24.45 -11.72 -13.66
C PRO A 138 -23.47 -12.32 -14.69
N TYR A 139 -22.91 -11.50 -15.58
CA TYR A 139 -21.96 -11.92 -16.62
C TYR A 139 -20.51 -11.86 -16.15
N LEU A 140 -20.24 -11.17 -15.04
CA LEU A 140 -18.93 -11.14 -14.41
C LEU A 140 -18.72 -12.38 -13.54
N GLU A 141 -17.69 -13.16 -13.89
CA GLU A 141 -17.19 -14.25 -13.06
C GLU A 141 -16.61 -13.69 -11.75
N MET A 142 -17.15 -14.13 -10.62
CA MET A 142 -16.72 -13.67 -9.31
C MET A 142 -15.55 -14.53 -8.81
N ASP A 143 -14.34 -14.18 -9.26
CA ASP A 143 -13.09 -14.83 -8.88
C ASP A 143 -11.96 -13.80 -8.63
N GLY A 144 -10.89 -14.22 -7.97
CA GLY A 144 -9.78 -13.33 -7.59
C GLY A 144 -8.99 -12.76 -8.78
N LYS A 145 -8.88 -13.47 -9.91
CA LYS A 145 -8.23 -12.94 -11.12
C LYS A 145 -9.10 -11.85 -11.73
N THR A 146 -10.41 -12.09 -11.85
CA THR A 146 -11.35 -11.13 -12.40
C THR A 146 -11.41 -9.87 -11.53
N LEU A 147 -11.49 -9.99 -10.20
CA LEU A 147 -11.46 -8.84 -9.30
C LEU A 147 -10.17 -8.02 -9.46
N ARG A 148 -9.00 -8.66 -9.56
CA ARG A 148 -7.72 -7.94 -9.80
C ARG A 148 -7.69 -7.22 -11.16
N LEU A 149 -8.29 -7.80 -12.20
CA LEU A 149 -8.37 -7.16 -13.52
C LEU A 149 -9.33 -5.97 -13.54
N GLN A 150 -10.41 -6.04 -12.75
CA GLN A 150 -11.36 -4.94 -12.59
C GLN A 150 -10.82 -3.81 -11.71
N HIS A 151 -9.90 -4.12 -10.78
CA HIS A 151 -9.38 -3.12 -9.87
C HIS A 151 -8.61 -2.02 -10.60
N GLY A 152 -9.12 -0.79 -10.56
CA GLY A 152 -8.47 0.34 -11.21
C GLY A 152 -8.41 0.23 -12.73
N ALA A 153 -9.34 -0.51 -13.35
CA ALA A 153 -9.25 -0.88 -14.77
C ALA A 153 -9.32 0.33 -15.71
N THR A 154 -10.17 1.31 -15.40
CA THR A 154 -10.32 2.53 -16.21
C THR A 154 -10.05 3.80 -15.43
N ASP A 155 -10.27 3.78 -14.10
CA ASP A 155 -9.96 4.86 -13.18
C ASP A 155 -9.45 4.29 -11.86
N GLU A 156 -8.48 4.93 -11.20
CA GLU A 156 -7.89 4.46 -9.94
C GLU A 156 -8.92 4.33 -8.79
N ALA A 157 -10.01 5.09 -8.84
CA ALA A 157 -11.08 5.04 -7.86
C ALA A 157 -12.10 3.91 -8.12
N GLU A 158 -11.98 3.17 -9.23
CA GLU A 158 -12.73 1.93 -9.50
C GLU A 158 -12.17 0.76 -8.67
N ALA A 159 -12.31 0.87 -7.35
CA ALA A 159 -11.79 -0.10 -6.40
C ALA A 159 -12.71 -1.33 -6.32
N SER A 160 -12.26 -2.43 -6.93
CA SER A 160 -12.90 -3.76 -6.77
C SER A 160 -12.31 -4.59 -5.62
N LEU A 161 -11.28 -4.09 -4.93
CA LEU A 161 -10.51 -4.81 -3.91
C LEU A 161 -10.08 -3.83 -2.81
N GLY A 162 -9.59 -4.38 -1.71
CA GLY A 162 -9.10 -3.61 -0.57
C GLY A 162 -10.15 -3.34 0.50
N PHE A 163 -9.68 -2.82 1.64
CA PHE A 163 -10.50 -2.60 2.83
C PHE A 163 -11.66 -1.65 2.57
N ALA A 164 -11.41 -0.53 1.89
CA ALA A 164 -12.43 0.46 1.61
C ALA A 164 -13.60 -0.11 0.79
N ALA A 165 -13.32 -0.90 -0.25
CA ALA A 165 -14.34 -1.60 -1.03
C ALA A 165 -15.12 -2.62 -0.17
N MET A 166 -14.45 -3.37 0.71
CA MET A 166 -15.13 -4.28 1.65
C MET A 166 -16.03 -3.54 2.65
N PHE A 167 -15.63 -2.36 3.13
CA PHE A 167 -16.49 -1.52 3.96
C PHE A 167 -17.74 -1.03 3.22
N VAL A 168 -17.62 -0.63 1.95
CA VAL A 168 -18.79 -0.27 1.12
C VAL A 168 -19.73 -1.47 0.94
N VAL A 169 -19.20 -2.67 0.73
CA VAL A 169 -20.05 -3.86 0.61
C VAL A 169 -20.75 -4.21 1.93
N LEU A 170 -20.06 -4.12 3.07
CA LEU A 170 -20.64 -4.44 4.38
C LEU A 170 -21.58 -3.37 4.92
N ASN A 171 -21.26 -2.10 4.73
CA ASN A 171 -21.97 -0.99 5.36
C ASN A 171 -22.79 -0.19 4.35
N GLY A 172 -22.42 -0.17 3.08
CA GLY A 172 -22.97 0.79 2.13
C GLY A 172 -22.41 2.20 2.36
N THR A 173 -23.04 3.19 1.73
CA THR A 173 -22.62 4.59 1.78
C THR A 173 -23.66 5.53 2.42
N GLY A 174 -24.84 5.01 2.76
CA GLY A 174 -25.88 5.78 3.42
C GLY A 174 -25.67 5.89 4.93
N ASP A 175 -26.53 6.68 5.58
CA ASP A 175 -26.48 6.92 7.04
C ASP A 175 -26.69 5.66 7.89
N THR A 176 -27.29 4.62 7.31
CA THR A 176 -27.56 3.35 7.97
C THR A 176 -26.80 2.24 7.26
N ALA A 177 -26.09 1.42 8.04
CA ALA A 177 -25.40 0.25 7.52
C ALA A 177 -26.40 -0.76 6.90
N LYS A 178 -26.02 -1.44 5.81
CA LYS A 178 -26.82 -2.47 5.15
C LYS A 178 -27.44 -3.47 6.14
N ALA A 179 -28.75 -3.71 6.08
CA ALA A 179 -29.39 -4.66 6.98
C ALA A 179 -28.98 -6.12 6.68
N LEU A 180 -29.28 -7.05 7.59
CA LEU A 180 -29.03 -8.49 7.39
C LEU A 180 -29.62 -9.03 6.08
N SER A 181 -30.73 -8.47 5.58
CA SER A 181 -31.35 -8.83 4.30
C SER A 181 -30.43 -8.71 3.08
N PHE A 182 -29.37 -7.90 3.14
CA PHE A 182 -28.37 -7.80 2.07
C PHE A 182 -27.41 -8.99 2.02
N PHE A 183 -27.39 -9.81 3.08
CA PHE A 183 -26.47 -10.92 3.29
C PHE A 183 -27.21 -12.25 3.54
N GLN A 184 -28.53 -12.30 3.29
CA GLN A 184 -29.33 -13.52 3.32
C GLN A 184 -30.39 -13.52 2.21
N GLY A 185 -30.72 -14.70 1.69
CA GLY A 185 -31.72 -14.87 0.63
C GLY A 185 -31.22 -14.52 -0.78
N GLU A 186 -32.02 -14.88 -1.78
CA GLU A 186 -31.62 -14.80 -3.20
C GLU A 186 -31.83 -13.40 -3.82
N GLU A 187 -32.87 -12.68 -3.40
CA GLU A 187 -33.33 -11.45 -4.05
C GLU A 187 -32.32 -10.30 -4.02
N ASN A 188 -31.36 -10.33 -3.10
CA ASN A 188 -30.44 -9.21 -2.86
C ASN A 188 -29.00 -9.53 -3.28
N GLN A 189 -28.70 -10.55 -4.08
CA GLN A 189 -27.30 -10.91 -4.40
C GLN A 189 -26.46 -11.27 -3.16
N ALA A 190 -27.09 -11.77 -2.10
CA ALA A 190 -26.42 -12.06 -0.83
C ALA A 190 -25.25 -13.05 -1.00
N ALA A 191 -25.47 -14.13 -1.75
CA ALA A 191 -24.44 -15.13 -2.01
C ALA A 191 -23.24 -14.54 -2.77
N ARG A 192 -23.48 -13.63 -3.72
CA ARG A 192 -22.41 -12.93 -4.46
C ARG A 192 -21.65 -11.95 -3.56
N ARG A 193 -22.31 -11.23 -2.64
CA ARG A 193 -21.64 -10.38 -1.64
C ARG A 193 -20.73 -11.17 -0.72
N LEU A 194 -21.21 -12.30 -0.18
CA LEU A 194 -20.41 -13.14 0.71
C LEU A 194 -19.21 -13.75 -0.04
N SER A 195 -19.42 -14.20 -1.28
CA SER A 195 -18.35 -14.68 -2.16
C SER A 195 -17.31 -13.59 -2.45
N TYR A 196 -17.77 -12.38 -2.78
CA TYR A 196 -16.90 -11.22 -2.97
C TYR A 196 -16.06 -10.92 -1.72
N LEU A 197 -16.71 -10.82 -0.54
CA LEU A 197 -16.03 -10.48 0.71
C LEU A 197 -14.91 -11.48 0.98
N LYS A 198 -15.19 -12.77 0.84
CA LYS A 198 -14.20 -13.84 0.97
C LYS A 198 -13.01 -13.63 0.03
N LEU A 199 -13.26 -13.43 -1.27
CA LEU A 199 -12.20 -13.25 -2.28
C LEU A 199 -11.37 -11.99 -2.04
N ALA A 200 -12.00 -10.88 -1.66
CA ALA A 200 -11.35 -9.63 -1.33
C ALA A 200 -10.46 -9.77 -0.09
N GLY A 201 -10.96 -10.40 0.98
CA GLY A 201 -10.18 -10.69 2.18
C GLY A 201 -8.98 -11.61 1.88
N GLU A 202 -9.18 -12.68 1.11
CA GLU A 202 -8.07 -13.52 0.67
C GLU A 202 -7.02 -12.76 -0.15
N GLN A 203 -7.45 -11.78 -0.96
CA GLN A 203 -6.54 -10.96 -1.74
C GLN A 203 -5.71 -10.01 -0.87
N ILE A 204 -6.33 -9.37 0.13
CA ILE A 204 -5.62 -8.53 1.11
C ILE A 204 -4.53 -9.35 1.83
N ILE A 205 -4.84 -10.58 2.25
CA ILE A 205 -3.85 -11.46 2.89
C ILE A 205 -2.70 -11.81 1.94
N ARG A 206 -3.00 -12.09 0.67
CA ARG A 206 -1.96 -12.35 -0.35
C ARG A 206 -1.07 -11.14 -0.58
N ASP A 207 -1.68 -9.96 -0.68
CA ASP A 207 -0.98 -8.69 -0.93
C ASP A 207 -0.11 -8.29 0.26
N TYR A 208 -0.60 -8.48 1.47
CA TYR A 208 0.19 -8.25 2.68
C TYR A 208 1.45 -9.12 2.72
N ARG A 209 1.33 -10.41 2.40
CA ARG A 209 2.47 -11.35 2.45
C ARG A 209 3.58 -11.01 1.47
N VAL A 210 3.25 -10.47 0.30
CA VAL A 210 4.28 -10.09 -0.69
C VAL A 210 5.01 -8.80 -0.32
N LEU A 211 4.48 -8.01 0.63
CA LEU A 211 5.16 -6.84 1.19
C LEU A 211 6.17 -7.22 2.30
N MET A 212 6.22 -8.48 2.73
CA MET A 212 7.10 -8.90 3.82
C MET A 212 8.47 -9.30 3.28
N SER A 213 9.53 -8.83 3.93
CA SER A 213 10.92 -9.14 3.56
C SER A 213 11.77 -9.33 4.80
N GLU A 214 12.74 -10.24 4.75
CA GLU A 214 13.71 -10.45 5.83
C GLU A 214 14.95 -9.54 5.70
N ALA A 215 15.04 -8.77 4.62
CA ALA A 215 16.10 -7.77 4.46
C ALA A 215 15.93 -6.63 5.50
N PRO A 216 17.02 -6.06 6.04
CA PRO A 216 16.93 -4.81 6.79
C PRO A 216 16.43 -3.68 5.88
N LEU A 217 15.90 -2.61 6.47
CA LEU A 217 15.55 -1.38 5.73
C LEU A 217 16.75 -0.44 5.64
N SER A 218 16.75 0.47 4.68
CA SER A 218 17.64 1.64 4.66
C SER A 218 16.95 2.87 5.24
N ASP A 219 17.68 3.95 5.51
CA ASP A 219 17.06 5.24 5.85
C ASP A 219 16.26 5.80 4.66
N SER A 220 16.71 5.54 3.43
CA SER A 220 16.01 5.95 2.21
C SER A 220 14.63 5.28 2.09
N ASP A 221 14.49 4.02 2.52
CA ASP A 221 13.20 3.31 2.57
C ASP A 221 12.25 4.00 3.57
N LEU A 222 12.75 4.39 4.74
CA LEU A 222 11.97 5.07 5.78
C LEU A 222 11.60 6.51 5.40
N ASP A 223 12.49 7.25 4.74
CA ASP A 223 12.20 8.60 4.23
C ASP A 223 11.17 8.57 3.08
N CYS A 224 11.31 7.60 2.17
CA CYS A 224 10.31 7.33 1.15
C CYS A 224 8.95 7.01 1.79
N ALA A 225 8.94 6.19 2.84
CA ALA A 225 7.73 5.83 3.56
C ALA A 225 7.07 7.04 4.24
N LEU A 226 7.85 7.85 4.93
CA LEU A 226 7.37 9.08 5.57
C LEU A 226 6.77 10.03 4.54
N SER A 227 7.44 10.20 3.39
CA SER A 227 6.93 11.00 2.28
C SER A 227 5.58 10.48 1.75
N LYS A 228 5.37 9.15 1.71
CA LYS A 228 4.09 8.54 1.31
C LYS A 228 3.01 8.82 2.35
N MET A 229 3.32 8.66 3.63
CA MET A 229 2.37 8.91 4.71
C MET A 229 1.95 10.38 4.81
N LEU A 230 2.86 11.34 4.57
CA LEU A 230 2.48 12.76 4.49
C LEU A 230 1.51 13.03 3.34
N ARG A 231 1.72 12.40 2.17
CA ARG A 231 0.77 12.50 1.06
C ARG A 231 -0.57 11.89 1.39
N GLU A 232 -0.61 10.73 2.07
CA GLU A 232 -1.85 10.12 2.54
C GLU A 232 -2.58 11.02 3.55
N HIS A 233 -1.84 11.60 4.51
CA HIS A 233 -2.38 12.57 5.46
C HIS A 233 -3.01 13.77 4.74
N GLN A 234 -2.29 14.37 3.79
CA GLN A 234 -2.78 15.51 3.03
C GLN A 234 -4.00 15.13 2.17
N LYS A 235 -3.95 13.97 1.49
CA LYS A 235 -5.07 13.43 0.72
C LYS A 235 -6.32 13.25 1.59
N LEU A 236 -6.17 12.71 2.80
CA LEU A 236 -7.28 12.52 3.74
C LEU A 236 -7.91 13.86 4.17
N LYS A 237 -7.07 14.88 4.38
CA LYS A 237 -7.50 16.25 4.75
C LYS A 237 -8.19 16.98 3.59
N GLU A 238 -7.69 16.83 2.37
CA GLU A 238 -8.27 17.42 1.16
C GLU A 238 -9.58 16.74 0.76
N SER A 239 -9.68 15.43 0.97
CA SER A 239 -10.89 14.64 0.71
C SER A 239 -11.99 14.84 1.76
N ALA A 240 -11.90 15.90 2.58
CA ALA A 240 -12.90 16.26 3.59
C ALA A 240 -14.18 16.83 2.96
N ASP A 241 -14.11 17.34 1.74
CA ASP A 241 -15.20 18.06 1.07
C ASP A 241 -15.31 17.66 -0.42
N ASN A 242 -16.51 17.25 -0.83
CA ASN A 242 -17.07 17.44 -2.19
C ASN A 242 -16.56 16.58 -3.36
N ASP A 243 -16.95 15.31 -3.39
CA ASP A 243 -17.50 14.74 -4.62
C ASP A 243 -18.70 13.87 -4.26
N ASN A 244 -19.82 14.05 -4.95
CA ASN A 244 -21.02 13.23 -4.71
C ASN A 244 -20.81 11.78 -5.20
N GLU A 245 -19.79 11.55 -6.02
CA GLU A 245 -19.53 10.24 -6.63
C GLU A 245 -18.43 9.44 -5.91
N LEU A 246 -17.44 10.11 -5.31
CA LEU A 246 -16.32 9.47 -4.61
C LEU A 246 -16.53 9.41 -3.10
N VAL A 247 -16.28 8.24 -2.50
CA VAL A 247 -16.51 8.01 -1.07
C VAL A 247 -15.27 7.49 -0.37
N ILE A 248 -15.00 8.05 0.82
CA ILE A 248 -14.15 7.42 1.84
C ILE A 248 -15.10 6.82 2.89
N PRO A 249 -15.14 5.49 3.08
CA PRO A 249 -15.97 4.89 4.13
C PRO A 249 -15.68 5.50 5.50
N ALA A 250 -16.71 5.74 6.32
CA ALA A 250 -16.55 6.43 7.60
C ALA A 250 -15.52 5.76 8.52
N THR A 251 -15.52 4.42 8.58
CA THR A 251 -14.53 3.63 9.34
C THR A 251 -13.12 3.83 8.78
N VAL A 252 -12.95 3.88 7.45
CA VAL A 252 -11.64 4.14 6.82
C VAL A 252 -11.12 5.52 7.23
N ARG A 253 -11.94 6.56 7.05
CA ARG A 253 -11.58 7.93 7.40
C ARG A 253 -11.21 8.08 8.88
N GLN A 254 -12.04 7.52 9.76
CA GLN A 254 -11.82 7.59 11.21
C GLN A 254 -10.54 6.85 11.62
N THR A 255 -10.35 5.62 11.14
CA THR A 255 -9.20 4.80 11.51
C THR A 255 -7.90 5.41 10.99
N LEU A 256 -7.84 5.91 9.75
CA LEU A 256 -6.65 6.60 9.23
C LEU A 256 -6.35 7.88 10.00
N GLY A 257 -7.37 8.70 10.27
CA GLY A 257 -7.21 9.94 11.03
C GLY A 257 -6.64 9.71 12.44
N ASN A 258 -6.95 8.57 13.04
CA ASN A 258 -6.41 8.17 14.34
C ASN A 258 -5.03 7.52 14.26
N ASN A 259 -4.79 6.67 13.25
CA ASN A 259 -3.67 5.73 13.28
C ASN A 259 -2.44 6.21 12.50
N LEU A 260 -2.59 7.02 11.45
CA LEU A 260 -1.44 7.38 10.60
C LEU A 260 -0.31 8.04 11.42
N LEU A 261 -0.63 9.05 12.23
CA LEU A 261 0.36 9.71 13.09
C LEU A 261 0.82 8.79 14.24
N VAL A 262 -0.09 8.03 14.82
CA VAL A 262 0.21 7.11 15.93
C VAL A 262 1.20 6.03 15.48
N SER A 263 1.12 5.56 14.23
CA SER A 263 2.07 4.60 13.68
C SER A 263 3.50 5.17 13.56
N LEU A 264 3.65 6.47 13.30
CA LEU A 264 4.94 7.17 13.34
C LEU A 264 5.46 7.36 14.76
N GLN A 265 4.55 7.65 15.71
CA GLN A 265 4.90 7.93 17.11
C GLN A 265 5.30 6.69 17.91
N ASN A 266 4.95 5.50 17.42
CA ASN A 266 5.16 4.22 18.08
C ASN A 266 6.14 3.31 17.34
N VAL A 267 7.01 3.88 16.50
CA VAL A 267 8.13 3.15 15.92
C VAL A 267 9.04 2.66 17.06
N PRO A 268 9.54 1.40 17.01
CA PRO A 268 10.40 0.88 18.07
C PRO A 268 11.64 1.73 18.29
N GLU A 269 12.06 1.87 19.56
CA GLU A 269 13.18 2.73 19.96
C GLU A 269 14.48 2.38 19.23
N SER A 270 14.78 1.09 19.05
CA SER A 270 15.95 0.62 18.29
C SER A 270 15.93 1.09 16.84
N VAL A 271 14.77 1.08 16.19
CA VAL A 271 14.59 1.50 14.80
C VAL A 271 14.71 3.02 14.69
N VAL A 272 14.08 3.78 15.59
CA VAL A 272 14.18 5.25 15.58
C VAL A 272 15.61 5.72 15.86
N GLN A 273 16.34 5.05 16.76
CA GLN A 273 17.74 5.39 17.04
C GLN A 273 18.62 5.15 15.80
N ALA A 274 18.51 3.98 15.16
CA ALA A 274 19.26 3.68 13.95
C ALA A 274 18.90 4.62 12.80
N TRP A 275 17.62 4.95 12.63
CA TRP A 275 17.17 5.93 11.65
C TRP A 275 17.73 7.33 11.94
N ASN A 276 17.77 7.74 13.21
CA ASN A 276 18.34 9.03 13.61
C ASN A 276 19.86 9.12 13.42
N ASP A 277 20.58 8.02 13.59
CA ASP A 277 22.02 7.98 13.33
C ASP A 277 22.31 8.20 11.83
N ALA A 278 21.42 7.75 10.94
CA ALA A 278 21.49 8.02 9.50
C ALA A 278 20.91 9.40 9.12
N ARG A 279 19.83 9.83 9.77
CA ARG A 279 19.13 11.11 9.55
C ARG A 279 18.86 11.86 10.85
N PRO A 280 19.82 12.69 11.30
CA PRO A 280 19.72 13.40 12.57
C PRO A 280 18.44 14.26 12.69
N GLY A 281 17.81 14.19 13.86
CA GLY A 281 16.66 15.02 14.22
C GLY A 281 15.31 14.32 14.09
N ILE A 282 15.22 13.15 13.45
CA ILE A 282 13.97 12.38 13.37
C ILE A 282 13.49 11.93 14.76
N LEU A 283 14.41 11.57 15.66
CA LEU A 283 14.05 11.14 17.02
C LEU A 283 13.35 12.25 17.79
N ASP A 284 13.91 13.46 17.79
CA ASP A 284 13.33 14.63 18.45
C ASP A 284 12.02 15.05 17.78
N THR A 285 11.95 14.95 16.45
CA THR A 285 10.75 15.25 15.65
C THR A 285 9.60 14.32 16.00
N LEU A 286 9.83 13.00 16.05
CA LEU A 286 8.81 12.03 16.45
C LEU A 286 8.36 12.24 17.90
N ALA A 287 9.29 12.57 18.81
CA ALA A 287 8.95 12.91 20.20
C ALA A 287 8.07 14.17 20.29
N ALA A 288 8.43 15.24 19.56
CA ALA A 288 7.66 16.48 19.52
C ALA A 288 6.27 16.28 18.91
N SER A 289 6.13 15.39 17.91
CA SER A 289 4.86 15.14 17.22
C SER A 289 3.74 14.66 18.14
N LYS A 290 4.08 14.04 19.28
CA LYS A 290 3.10 13.61 20.31
C LYS A 290 2.29 14.77 20.86
N LYS A 291 2.88 15.97 20.87
CA LYS A 291 2.24 17.20 21.29
C LYS A 291 1.81 18.05 20.09
N ASP A 292 2.71 18.22 19.12
CA ASP A 292 2.59 19.24 18.08
C ASP A 292 2.07 18.67 16.75
N GLY A 293 1.70 17.39 16.69
CA GLY A 293 1.01 16.78 15.57
C GLY A 293 1.90 16.57 14.33
N TRP A 294 1.26 16.60 13.16
CA TRP A 294 1.93 16.46 11.86
C TRP A 294 2.82 17.66 11.50
N GLN A 295 2.54 18.84 12.06
CA GLN A 295 3.22 20.08 11.70
C GLN A 295 4.74 20.02 11.90
N VAL A 296 5.20 19.37 12.98
CA VAL A 296 6.65 19.22 13.24
C VAL A 296 7.30 18.21 12.30
N ILE A 297 6.56 17.20 11.84
CA ILE A 297 7.02 16.20 10.89
C ILE A 297 7.16 16.83 9.49
N GLU A 298 6.16 17.60 9.07
CA GLU A 298 6.17 18.36 7.82
C GLU A 298 7.36 19.34 7.79
N ALA A 299 7.54 20.13 8.85
CA ALA A 299 8.64 21.09 8.94
C ALA A 299 10.02 20.44 8.90
N TRP A 300 10.19 19.28 9.54
CA TRP A 300 11.44 18.53 9.49
C TRP A 300 11.73 18.01 8.07
N GLN A 301 10.74 17.46 7.38
CA GLN A 301 10.92 16.91 6.03
C GLN A 301 11.14 18.01 4.97
N GLU A 302 10.57 19.20 5.16
CA GLU A 302 10.87 20.38 4.33
C GLU A 302 12.28 20.92 4.60
N GLY A 303 12.70 20.92 5.87
CA GLY A 303 14.04 21.33 6.30
C GLY A 303 15.16 20.46 5.71
N ASP A 304 14.98 19.14 5.71
CA ASP A 304 15.94 18.17 5.13
C ASP A 304 16.11 18.37 3.61
N ARG A 305 15.02 18.72 2.91
CA ARG A 305 15.05 19.02 1.46
C ARG A 305 15.66 20.39 1.13
N SER A 306 15.90 21.23 2.14
CA SER A 306 16.44 22.59 1.98
C SER A 306 17.95 22.69 2.22
N THR A 307 18.65 21.55 2.37
CA THR A 307 20.11 21.45 2.32
C THR A 307 20.58 20.98 0.93
N PRO A 308 20.94 21.90 0.01
CA PRO A 308 21.73 21.53 -1.15
C PRO A 308 23.20 21.32 -0.74
N GLU A 309 23.82 20.37 -1.43
CA GLU A 309 25.26 20.08 -1.51
C GLU A 309 26.19 21.22 -1.07
N ALA A 310 27.11 20.91 -0.16
CA ALA A 310 28.34 21.65 0.07
C ALA A 310 29.54 20.82 -0.39
#